data_AF-A0A075G0V9-F1
#
_entry.id   AF-A0A075G0V9-F1
#
_cell.length_a   1.000
_cell.length_b   1.000
_cell.length_c   1.000
_cell.angle_alpha   90.00
_cell.angle_beta   90.00
_cell.angle_gamma   90.00
#
_symmetry.space_group_name_H-M   'P 1'
#
loop_
_entity.id
_entity.type
_entity.pdbx_description
1 polymer ?
#
loop_
_entity_poly.entity_id
_entity_poly.type
_entity_poly.pdbx_seq_one_letter_code
_entity_poly.pdbx_strand_id
1 'polypeptide(L)'
;MKKVRWTTGKLYTVKDFAEIIWHDQARNPFCEKIDNKEYMESTKDYYEHIFMNGHIDASKIRTDNEEAFVRSLAELGEVEILLDE
;
A
#
# COMPACT_ATOMS: atom_id res chain seq x y z
N MET A 1 15.78 -2.58 8.36
CA MET A 1 14.61 -1.78 7.90
C MET A 1 13.70 -2.76 7.20
N LYS A 2 12.46 -2.99 7.68
CA LYS A 2 11.61 -4.06 7.14
C LYS A 2 11.44 -3.92 5.63
N LYS A 3 11.66 -5.02 4.91
CA LYS A 3 11.39 -5.14 3.48
C LYS A 3 10.02 -5.76 3.28
N VAL A 4 9.33 -5.37 2.21
CA VAL A 4 8.02 -5.89 1.85
C VAL A 4 7.99 -6.26 0.38
N ARG A 5 7.31 -7.36 0.05
CA ARG A 5 7.07 -7.79 -1.33
C ARG A 5 5.58 -7.75 -1.61
N TRP A 6 5.16 -7.02 -2.63
CA TRP A 6 3.76 -7.02 -3.07
C TRP A 6 3.43 -8.29 -3.86
N THR A 7 2.15 -8.63 -3.96
CA THR A 7 1.63 -9.72 -4.81
C THR A 7 2.07 -9.62 -6.27
N THR A 8 2.37 -8.41 -6.75
CA THR A 8 2.96 -8.16 -8.08
C THR A 8 4.43 -8.60 -8.22
N GLY A 9 5.06 -9.06 -7.14
CA GLY A 9 6.47 -9.52 -7.09
C GLY A 9 7.49 -8.41 -6.85
N LYS A 10 7.05 -7.15 -6.72
CA LYS A 10 7.94 -6.00 -6.50
C LYS A 10 8.34 -5.85 -5.02
N LEU A 11 9.62 -5.54 -4.79
CA LEU A 11 10.24 -5.42 -3.48
C LEU A 11 10.45 -3.95 -3.10
N TYR A 12 10.08 -3.58 -1.88
CA TYR A 12 10.24 -2.22 -1.34
C TYR A 12 10.67 -2.25 0.13
N THR A 13 11.20 -1.15 0.67
CA THR A 13 11.27 -0.99 2.13
C THR A 13 10.02 -0.27 2.64
N VAL A 14 9.64 -0.50 3.90
CA VAL A 14 8.47 0.17 4.51
C VAL A 14 8.59 1.69 4.48
N LYS A 15 9.82 2.24 4.57
CA LYS A 15 10.07 3.69 4.43
C LYS A 15 9.97 4.19 2.98
N ASP A 16 10.09 3.30 2.01
CA ASP A 16 9.94 3.59 0.58
C ASP A 16 8.46 3.61 0.15
N PHE A 17 7.51 3.69 1.09
CA PHE A 17 6.11 4.02 0.77
C PHE A 17 6.02 5.31 -0.06
N ALA A 18 6.87 6.28 0.24
CA ALA A 18 7.05 7.48 -0.57
C ALA A 18 7.55 7.19 -2.00
N GLU A 19 8.35 6.13 -2.22
CA GLU A 19 8.76 5.70 -3.57
C GLU A 19 7.66 4.92 -4.29
N ILE A 20 6.79 4.18 -3.58
CA ILE A 20 5.58 3.57 -4.18
C ILE A 20 4.65 4.67 -4.65
N ILE A 21 4.39 5.68 -3.80
CA ILE A 21 3.67 6.90 -4.15
C ILE A 21 4.33 7.53 -5.36
N TRP A 22 5.63 7.81 -5.31
CA TRP A 22 6.35 8.41 -6.43
C TRP A 22 6.26 7.58 -7.73
N HIS A 23 6.32 6.26 -7.66
CA HIS A 23 6.23 5.38 -8.84
C HIS A 23 4.83 5.35 -9.47
N ASP A 24 3.78 5.31 -8.65
CA ASP A 24 2.39 5.39 -9.13
C ASP A 24 2.05 6.80 -9.62
N GLN A 25 2.58 7.84 -8.96
CA GLN A 25 2.48 9.24 -9.36
C GLN A 25 3.26 9.54 -10.65
N ALA A 26 4.47 9.01 -10.82
CA ALA A 26 5.26 9.20 -12.03
C ALA A 26 4.60 8.61 -13.27
N ARG A 27 3.67 7.65 -13.10
CA ARG A 27 2.84 7.09 -14.16
C ARG A 27 1.57 7.90 -14.45
N ASN A 28 1.21 8.85 -13.58
CA ASN A 28 0.06 9.72 -13.74
C ASN A 28 0.48 11.21 -13.73
N PRO A 29 0.61 11.86 -14.91
CA PRO A 29 1.10 13.24 -15.02
C PRO A 29 0.21 14.30 -14.35
N PHE A 30 -0.95 13.91 -13.80
CA PHE A 30 -1.89 14.77 -13.09
C PHE A 30 -1.92 14.53 -11.57
N CYS A 31 -1.06 13.67 -11.03
CA CYS A 31 -1.07 13.41 -9.61
C CYS A 31 -0.39 14.55 -8.84
N GLU A 32 -1.17 15.32 -8.06
CA GLU A 32 -0.61 16.21 -7.02
C GLU A 32 0.24 15.37 -6.05
N LYS A 33 1.27 15.95 -5.41
CA LYS A 33 2.07 15.23 -4.42
C LYS A 33 1.15 14.80 -3.26
N ILE A 34 0.83 13.52 -3.21
CA ILE A 34 0.01 12.89 -2.20
C ILE A 34 0.95 12.56 -1.05
N ASP A 35 0.60 12.96 0.17
CA ASP A 35 1.37 12.55 1.35
C ASP A 35 1.07 11.09 1.72
N ASN A 36 1.84 10.51 2.64
CA ASN A 36 1.66 9.11 3.00
C ASN A 36 0.24 8.80 3.53
N LYS A 37 -0.42 9.78 4.15
CA LYS A 37 -1.77 9.62 4.71
C LYS A 37 -2.81 9.54 3.60
N GLU A 38 -2.76 10.47 2.66
CA GLU A 38 -3.66 10.54 1.51
C GLU A 38 -3.48 9.31 0.59
N TYR A 39 -2.25 8.77 0.45
CA TYR A 39 -2.03 7.53 -0.31
C TYR A 39 -2.65 6.30 0.36
N MET A 40 -2.49 6.17 1.68
CA MET A 40 -3.10 5.07 2.43
C MET A 40 -4.63 5.11 2.31
N GLU A 41 -5.22 6.30 2.37
CA GLU A 41 -6.67 6.49 2.21
C GLU A 41 -7.14 6.22 0.78
N SER A 42 -6.41 6.71 -0.23
CA SER A 42 -6.71 6.43 -1.64
C SER A 42 -6.59 4.93 -1.97
N THR A 43 -5.62 4.23 -1.39
CA THR A 43 -5.50 2.78 -1.56
C THR A 43 -6.69 2.04 -0.93
N LYS A 44 -7.13 2.46 0.26
CA LYS A 44 -8.33 1.90 0.89
C LYS A 44 -9.56 2.14 0.03
N ASP A 45 -9.77 3.37 -0.44
CA ASP A 45 -10.86 3.76 -1.34
C ASP A 45 -10.83 2.94 -2.65
N TYR A 46 -9.65 2.68 -3.22
CA TYR A 46 -9.49 1.81 -4.38
C TYR A 46 -10.02 0.39 -4.14
N TYR A 47 -9.71 -0.22 -3.00
CA TYR A 47 -10.25 -1.54 -2.64
C TYR A 47 -11.73 -1.49 -2.22
N GLU A 48 -12.23 -0.36 -1.73
CA GLU A 48 -13.66 -0.17 -1.41
C GLU A 48 -14.53 0.01 -2.67
N HIS A 49 -14.04 0.75 -3.66
CA HIS A 49 -14.87 1.26 -4.76
C HIS A 49 -14.48 0.78 -6.16
N ILE A 50 -13.20 0.51 -6.42
CA ILE A 50 -12.68 0.26 -7.78
C ILE A 50 -12.41 -1.22 -8.00
N PHE A 51 -11.75 -1.89 -7.05
CA PHE A 51 -11.44 -3.30 -7.16
C PHE A 51 -12.62 -4.16 -6.66
N MET A 52 -13.70 -4.23 -7.45
CA MET A 52 -14.87 -5.09 -7.24
C MET A 52 -14.57 -6.61 -7.32
N ASN A 53 -13.35 -7.06 -7.02
CA ASN A 53 -13.07 -8.47 -6.80
C ASN A 53 -13.24 -8.70 -5.29
N GLY A 54 -14.35 -9.33 -4.88
CA GLY A 54 -14.70 -9.64 -3.48
C GLY A 54 -13.74 -10.58 -2.73
N HIS A 55 -12.43 -10.44 -2.96
CA HIS A 55 -11.34 -11.14 -2.30
C HIS A 55 -10.78 -10.36 -1.10
N ILE A 56 -11.01 -9.04 -1.01
CA ILE A 56 -10.40 -8.19 0.02
C ILE A 56 -11.48 -7.40 0.76
N ASP A 57 -11.46 -7.52 2.08
CA ASP A 57 -12.32 -6.74 2.98
C ASP A 57 -11.59 -5.44 3.35
N ALA A 58 -11.87 -4.38 2.61
CA ALA A 58 -11.20 -3.09 2.75
C ALA A 58 -11.44 -2.42 4.12
N SER A 59 -12.48 -2.84 4.87
CA SER A 59 -12.69 -2.37 6.25
C SER A 59 -11.54 -2.75 7.19
N LYS A 60 -10.75 -3.78 6.83
CA LYS A 60 -9.56 -4.22 7.57
C LYS A 60 -8.31 -3.41 7.25
N ILE A 61 -8.33 -2.56 6.22
CA ILE A 61 -7.19 -1.71 5.86
C ILE A 61 -7.11 -0.55 6.86
N ARG A 62 -5.99 -0.49 7.59
CA ARG A 62 -5.73 0.52 8.63
C ARG A 62 -4.89 1.65 8.07
N THR A 63 -5.34 2.89 8.17
CA THR A 63 -4.64 4.06 7.61
C THR A 63 -4.09 5.00 8.70
N ASP A 64 -3.93 4.49 9.93
CA ASP A 64 -3.48 5.26 11.10
C ASP A 64 -2.00 5.65 11.00
N ASN A 65 -1.17 4.74 10.48
CA ASN A 65 0.24 4.94 10.17
C ASN A 65 0.73 3.86 9.19
N GLU A 66 1.91 4.08 8.61
CA GLU A 66 2.53 3.21 7.60
C GLU A 66 2.68 1.74 8.07
N GLU A 67 3.05 1.52 9.33
CA GLU A 67 3.23 0.16 9.85
C GLU A 67 1.89 -0.58 10.03
N ALA A 68 0.86 0.11 10.53
CA ALA A 68 -0.48 -0.44 10.65
C ALA A 68 -1.08 -0.79 9.28
N PHE A 69 -0.83 0.08 8.29
CA PHE A 69 -1.24 -0.09 6.90
C PHE A 69 -0.59 -1.30 6.24
N VAL A 70 0.75 -1.37 6.26
CA VAL A 70 1.50 -2.51 5.72
C VAL A 70 1.08 -3.82 6.37
N ARG A 71 0.91 -3.83 7.69
CA ARG A 71 0.44 -5.03 8.40
C ARG A 71 -0.96 -5.44 7.95
N SER A 72 -1.88 -4.50 7.77
CA SER A 72 -3.22 -4.83 7.29
C SER A 72 -3.21 -5.39 5.86
N LEU A 73 -2.41 -4.84 4.96
CA LEU A 73 -2.26 -5.40 3.61
C LEU A 73 -1.62 -6.80 3.64
N ALA A 74 -0.70 -7.05 4.57
CA ALA A 74 -0.11 -8.37 4.73
C ALA A 74 -1.09 -9.41 5.29
N GLU A 75 -1.92 -9.03 6.26
CA GLU A 75 -3.01 -9.86 6.77
C GLU A 75 -4.06 -10.19 5.69
N LEU A 76 -4.21 -9.30 4.70
CA LEU A 76 -5.07 -9.49 3.53
C LEU A 76 -4.39 -10.26 2.38
N GLY A 77 -3.11 -10.61 2.51
CA GLY A 77 -2.35 -11.34 1.49
C GLY A 77 -1.83 -10.50 0.33
N GLU A 78 -2.00 -9.17 0.36
CA GLU A 78 -1.53 -8.25 -0.67
C GLU A 78 -0.03 -7.96 -0.58
N VAL A 79 0.54 -8.14 0.63
CA VAL A 79 1.94 -7.84 0.93
C VAL A 79 2.57 -8.96 1.78
N GLU A 80 3.73 -9.46 1.38
CA GLU A 80 4.58 -10.31 2.19
C GLU A 80 5.60 -9.44 2.95
N ILE A 81 5.61 -9.49 4.28
CA ILE A 81 6.63 -8.82 5.09
C ILE A 81 7.86 -9.72 5.18
N LEU A 82 8.97 -9.28 4.61
CA LEU A 82 10.25 -9.94 4.74
C LEU A 82 10.92 -9.42 6.01
N LEU A 83 11.08 -10.31 7.00
CA LEU A 83 11.90 -10.03 8.16
C LEU A 83 13.36 -9.96 7.70
N ASP A 84 14.05 -8.88 8.03
CA ASP A 84 15.51 -8.85 7.93
C ASP A 84 16.03 -9.92 8.92
N GLU A 85 16.82 -10.89 8.42
CA GLU A 85 17.65 -11.76 9.27
C GLU A 85 18.69 -10.95 10.08
#